data_AF-A0A7W1PBC9-F1
#
_entry.id   AF-A0A7W1PBC9-F1
#
_cell.length_a   1.000
_cell.length_b   1.000
_cell.length_c   1.000
_cell.angle_alpha   90.00
_cell.angle_beta   90.00
_cell.angle_gamma   90.00
#
_symmetry.space_group_name_H-M   'P 1'
#
loop_
_entity.id
_entity.type
_entity.pdbx_description
1 polymer ?
#
loop_
_entity_poly.entity_id
_entity_poly.type
_entity_poly.pdbx_seq_one_letter_code
_entity_poly.pdbx_strand_id
1 'polypeptide(L)'
;MTGAFALSEHLAGIALFTTPLQLAGVSPLAAYNVALILSFALSAFFTYLLVRRLLAQGGAPGFAALAGALCAGMAFGFAPYRADQLSHLQVLTTQWMPLALLAMHAYLEGGRRAWLAVLGFAWVVQALSNGYYLLFFPVLLALWFAWFVDWRHQWRRGLTLIGTYALSSVLLVPGLLQYLSVHRQFGLERRITEMRMFSGDAMSFLTPPHGLAFWPNLDFANQETFLFPGVTAVTLVLAAWLIGGRRSSVIPHPSGPPGSSLLFYALAGLAMCWLALGPALPDEPLTGRVRLYTLLTYLPGFGALRVPARFAMLGYMCLAVAAGLALGRLMPARQHARILVVALVFAGLTVDGWMAPIPGGAPPARIMLPAEEGAAVLELPPDYDEVNTAAMYRSAQHGYPLVNGYSGHVPQHYRILQDGLRRGDHTVITALARPGPLLVLVDAARDRDGHFQALLDSIPGGELLGISSAGRLFRIPAHVADSYPLAGDTLHYTLTEPSQGIAEMDLGGTRVVRMLEFPLRGRFRQLDPRIEIRTSEDRATWTTVWLGWTGGPALLGALEDQQEAPVRFMLPDVRTRYLRVRPLPAVLQSEIQVYGPR
;
A
#
# COMPACT_ATOMS: atom_id res chain seq x y z
N MET A 1 -17.51 5.83 4.92
CA MET A 1 -17.08 5.74 3.52
C MET A 1 -17.05 4.28 3.10
N THR A 2 -17.70 3.89 2.00
CA THR A 2 -17.56 2.55 1.42
C THR A 2 -16.24 2.44 0.64
N GLY A 3 -15.57 1.28 0.67
CA GLY A 3 -14.37 1.04 -0.14
C GLY A 3 -13.03 1.50 0.46
N ALA A 4 -12.97 1.83 1.76
CA ALA A 4 -11.72 2.24 2.43
C ALA A 4 -10.58 1.19 2.29
N PHE A 5 -10.91 -0.11 2.28
CA PHE A 5 -9.94 -1.19 2.05
C PHE A 5 -9.28 -1.16 0.67
N ALA A 6 -9.82 -0.42 -0.30
CA ALA A 6 -9.21 -0.27 -1.62
C ALA A 6 -8.22 0.91 -1.70
N LEU A 7 -8.08 1.71 -0.64
CA LEU A 7 -7.05 2.75 -0.54
C LEU A 7 -5.66 2.18 -0.17
N SER A 8 -5.62 0.94 0.29
CA SER A 8 -4.41 0.18 0.63
C SER A 8 -4.57 -1.30 0.22
N GLU A 9 -3.61 -2.16 0.57
CA GLU A 9 -3.75 -3.61 0.37
C GLU A 9 -4.74 -4.20 1.38
N HIS A 10 -5.76 -4.95 0.91
CA HIS A 10 -6.81 -5.48 1.78
C HIS A 10 -6.42 -6.75 2.56
N LEU A 11 -5.24 -7.34 2.31
CA LEU A 11 -4.69 -8.51 3.03
C LEU A 11 -5.61 -9.74 3.11
N ALA A 12 -6.46 -9.97 2.11
CA ALA A 12 -7.51 -10.99 2.20
C ALA A 12 -6.93 -12.41 2.18
N GLY A 13 -5.79 -12.60 1.51
CA GLY A 13 -5.07 -13.88 1.53
C GLY A 13 -4.54 -14.24 2.92
N ILE A 14 -4.23 -13.24 3.75
CA ILE A 14 -3.80 -13.43 5.14
C ILE A 14 -5.01 -13.71 6.03
N ALA A 15 -6.13 -13.02 5.77
CA ALA A 15 -7.40 -13.21 6.47
C ALA A 15 -7.91 -14.66 6.42
N LEU A 16 -7.60 -15.41 5.36
CA LEU A 16 -7.92 -16.84 5.27
C LEU A 16 -7.40 -17.66 6.47
N PHE A 17 -6.28 -17.23 7.06
CA PHE A 17 -5.64 -17.90 8.20
C PHE A 17 -5.90 -17.19 9.52
N THR A 18 -5.97 -15.86 9.52
CA THR A 18 -6.18 -15.09 10.76
C THR A 18 -7.64 -15.03 11.20
N THR A 19 -8.60 -15.10 10.28
CA THR A 19 -10.04 -15.07 10.62
C THR A 19 -10.46 -16.32 11.40
N PRO A 20 -10.12 -17.57 11.00
CA PRO A 20 -10.43 -18.74 11.82
C PRO A 20 -9.85 -18.69 13.23
N LEU A 21 -8.64 -18.14 13.39
CA LEU A 21 -8.03 -17.95 14.72
C LEU A 21 -8.85 -16.96 15.56
N GLN A 22 -9.26 -15.84 14.98
CA GLN A 22 -10.08 -14.85 15.67
C GLN A 22 -11.48 -15.37 16.02
N LEU A 23 -12.10 -16.15 15.13
CA LEU A 23 -13.36 -16.84 15.42
C LEU A 23 -13.21 -17.88 16.55
N ALA A 24 -12.03 -18.46 16.71
CA ALA A 24 -11.70 -19.32 17.85
C ALA A 24 -11.32 -18.57 19.14
N GLY A 25 -11.46 -17.23 19.16
CA GLY A 25 -11.22 -16.39 20.33
C GLY A 25 -9.78 -15.85 20.47
N VAL A 26 -8.92 -16.05 19.47
CA VAL A 26 -7.57 -15.47 19.47
C VAL A 26 -7.65 -13.97 19.19
N SER A 27 -6.96 -13.14 19.98
CA SER A 27 -6.97 -11.69 19.76
C SER A 27 -6.38 -11.30 18.39
N PRO A 28 -6.82 -10.18 17.77
CA PRO A 28 -6.27 -9.74 16.48
C PRO A 28 -4.75 -9.60 16.48
N LEU A 29 -4.16 -9.13 17.59
CA LEU A 29 -2.71 -9.00 17.76
C LEU A 29 -2.01 -10.37 17.76
N ALA A 30 -2.56 -11.34 18.49
CA ALA A 30 -2.00 -12.69 18.51
C ALA A 30 -2.12 -13.37 17.14
N ALA A 31 -3.26 -13.20 16.45
CA ALA A 31 -3.44 -13.72 15.09
C ALA A 31 -2.45 -13.08 14.09
N TYR A 32 -2.19 -11.77 14.20
CA TYR A 32 -1.16 -11.08 13.43
C TYR A 32 0.23 -11.68 13.69
N ASN A 33 0.62 -11.88 14.96
CA ASN A 33 1.92 -12.45 15.31
C ASN A 33 2.09 -13.88 14.79
N VAL A 34 1.03 -14.70 14.82
CA VAL A 34 1.03 -16.03 14.23
C VAL A 34 1.26 -15.95 12.72
N ALA A 35 0.54 -15.07 12.01
CA ALA A 35 0.72 -14.88 10.57
C ALA A 35 2.15 -14.40 10.23
N LEU A 36 2.69 -13.47 11.03
CA LEU A 36 4.06 -12.98 10.89
C LEU A 36 5.07 -14.13 11.01
N ILE A 37 5.03 -14.92 12.09
CA ILE A 37 5.95 -16.04 12.31
C ILE A 37 5.80 -17.10 11.20
N LEU A 38 4.57 -17.45 10.84
CA LEU A 38 4.31 -18.42 9.78
C LEU A 38 4.81 -17.96 8.42
N SER A 39 4.82 -16.65 8.14
CA SER A 39 5.36 -16.13 6.88
C SER A 39 6.83 -16.52 6.69
N PHE A 40 7.65 -16.45 7.76
CA PHE A 40 9.06 -16.86 7.73
C PHE A 40 9.20 -18.37 7.61
N ALA A 41 8.51 -19.11 8.48
CA ALA A 41 8.60 -20.57 8.56
C ALA A 41 8.15 -21.25 7.26
N LEU A 42 7.01 -20.84 6.70
CA LEU A 42 6.48 -21.40 5.46
C LEU A 42 7.31 -20.99 4.24
N SER A 43 7.88 -19.78 4.22
CA SER A 43 8.79 -19.35 3.15
C SER A 43 10.04 -20.22 3.13
N ALA A 44 10.63 -20.49 4.30
CA ALA A 44 11.74 -21.43 4.42
C ALA A 44 11.35 -22.84 3.99
N PHE A 45 10.21 -23.34 4.48
CA PHE A 45 9.75 -24.70 4.25
C PHE A 45 9.43 -24.99 2.77
N PHE A 46 8.68 -24.13 2.10
CA PHE A 46 8.33 -24.35 0.69
C PHE A 46 9.53 -24.16 -0.24
N THR A 47 10.46 -23.25 0.08
CA THR A 47 11.74 -23.14 -0.65
C THR A 47 12.61 -24.39 -0.43
N TYR A 48 12.66 -24.92 0.79
CA TYR A 48 13.29 -26.22 1.08
C TYR A 48 12.70 -27.33 0.21
N LEU A 49 11.37 -27.45 0.14
CA LEU A 49 10.70 -28.47 -0.66
C LEU A 49 10.99 -28.32 -2.16
N LEU A 50 10.96 -27.09 -2.68
CA LEU A 50 11.32 -26.76 -4.06
C LEU A 50 12.75 -27.22 -4.38
N VAL A 51 13.75 -26.80 -3.59
CA VAL A 51 15.15 -27.12 -3.86
C VAL A 51 15.44 -28.60 -3.65
N ARG A 52 14.85 -29.24 -2.65
CA ARG A 52 14.99 -30.69 -2.43
C ARG A 52 14.52 -31.48 -3.65
N ARG A 53 13.39 -31.07 -4.24
CA ARG A 53 12.85 -31.69 -5.45
C ARG A 53 13.81 -31.50 -6.65
N LEU A 54 14.27 -30.27 -6.88
CA LEU A 54 15.20 -29.96 -7.98
C LEU A 54 16.55 -30.69 -7.85
N LEU A 55 17.08 -30.82 -6.63
CA LEU A 55 18.32 -31.57 -6.37
C LEU A 55 18.14 -33.07 -6.53
N ALA A 56 17.01 -33.63 -6.07
CA ALA A 56 16.71 -35.04 -6.25
C ALA A 56 16.63 -35.44 -7.73
N GLN A 57 16.03 -34.59 -8.57
CA GLN A 57 15.99 -34.80 -10.02
C GLN A 57 17.35 -34.68 -10.69
N GLY A 58 18.18 -33.76 -10.21
CA GLY A 58 19.56 -33.60 -10.69
C GLY A 58 20.49 -34.74 -10.27
N GLY A 59 20.00 -35.78 -9.59
CA GLY A 59 20.79 -36.92 -9.13
C GLY A 59 21.72 -36.59 -7.96
N ALA A 60 21.47 -35.50 -7.21
CA ALA A 60 22.30 -35.14 -6.08
C ALA A 60 22.17 -36.20 -4.96
N PRO A 61 23.29 -36.62 -4.31
CA PRO A 61 23.24 -37.54 -3.19
C PRO A 61 22.32 -37.04 -2.07
N GLY A 62 21.65 -37.94 -1.34
CA GLY A 62 20.62 -37.59 -0.35
C GLY A 62 21.06 -36.54 0.68
N PHE A 63 22.30 -36.62 1.18
CA PHE A 63 22.86 -35.62 2.09
C PHE A 63 23.07 -34.26 1.42
N ALA A 64 23.61 -34.24 0.19
CA ALA A 64 23.83 -32.99 -0.55
C ALA A 64 22.50 -32.32 -0.92
N ALA A 65 21.51 -33.11 -1.30
CA ALA A 65 20.13 -32.66 -1.52
C ALA A 65 19.51 -32.06 -0.26
N LEU A 66 19.69 -32.71 0.90
CA LEU A 66 19.20 -32.22 2.19
C LEU A 66 19.87 -30.91 2.59
N ALA A 67 21.20 -30.84 2.57
CA ALA A 67 21.96 -29.66 2.95
C ALA A 67 21.67 -28.48 2.01
N GLY A 68 21.64 -28.71 0.71
CA GLY A 68 21.28 -27.68 -0.28
C GLY A 68 19.84 -27.17 -0.09
N ALA A 69 18.89 -28.06 0.19
CA ALA A 69 17.51 -27.66 0.47
C ALA A 69 17.39 -26.84 1.77
N LEU A 70 18.06 -27.25 2.85
CA LEU A 70 18.07 -26.51 4.12
C LEU A 70 18.72 -25.13 3.95
N CYS A 71 19.83 -25.07 3.20
CA CYS A 71 20.49 -23.82 2.83
C CYS A 71 19.54 -22.87 2.10
N ALA A 72 18.80 -23.34 1.08
CA ALA A 72 17.85 -22.49 0.36
C ALA A 72 16.68 -22.03 1.25
N GLY A 73 16.16 -22.93 2.10
CA GLY A 73 15.10 -22.60 3.04
C GLY A 73 15.53 -21.52 4.02
N MET A 74 16.69 -21.66 4.66
CA MET A 74 17.22 -20.65 5.57
C MET A 74 17.54 -19.34 4.87
N ALA A 75 18.21 -19.39 3.71
CA ALA A 75 18.59 -18.22 2.94
C ALA A 75 17.38 -17.38 2.49
N PHE A 76 16.24 -18.00 2.16
CA PHE A 76 15.04 -17.25 1.80
C PHE A 76 14.21 -16.85 3.00
N GLY A 77 13.95 -17.79 3.92
CA GLY A 77 13.10 -17.56 5.08
C GLY A 77 13.64 -16.46 5.99
N PHE A 78 14.96 -16.37 6.13
CA PHE A 78 15.66 -15.38 6.95
C PHE A 78 16.57 -14.48 6.11
N ALA A 79 16.19 -14.22 4.84
CA ALA A 79 16.92 -13.31 3.97
C ALA A 79 17.11 -11.95 4.67
N PRO A 80 18.29 -11.31 4.58
CA PRO A 80 18.56 -10.05 5.29
C PRO A 80 17.52 -8.97 4.96
N TYR A 81 17.10 -8.88 3.69
CA TYR A 81 16.02 -8.00 3.22
C TYR A 81 14.71 -8.08 4.04
N ARG A 82 14.38 -9.25 4.60
CA ARG A 82 13.15 -9.43 5.39
C ARG A 82 13.20 -8.68 6.73
N ALA A 83 14.39 -8.38 7.25
CA ALA A 83 14.56 -7.67 8.53
C ALA A 83 13.94 -6.27 8.49
N ASP A 84 13.98 -5.62 7.34
CA ASP A 84 13.44 -4.30 7.15
C ASP A 84 11.94 -4.30 6.83
N GLN A 85 11.38 -5.45 6.45
CA GLN A 85 10.00 -5.57 5.99
C GLN A 85 9.03 -6.00 7.10
N LEU A 86 9.46 -5.95 8.37
CA LEU A 86 8.67 -6.38 9.53
C LEU A 86 7.38 -5.56 9.73
N SER A 87 7.37 -4.29 9.33
CA SER A 87 6.15 -3.46 9.30
C SER A 87 5.22 -3.78 8.13
N HIS A 88 5.67 -4.58 7.15
CA HIS A 88 4.97 -4.90 5.91
C HIS A 88 4.64 -6.39 5.82
N LEU A 89 3.67 -6.86 6.63
CA LEU A 89 3.27 -8.27 6.66
C LEU A 89 2.90 -8.82 5.26
N GLN A 90 2.30 -7.99 4.41
CA GLN A 90 2.00 -8.31 3.02
C GLN A 90 3.25 -8.62 2.19
N VAL A 91 4.34 -7.88 2.40
CA VAL A 91 5.63 -8.09 1.71
C VAL A 91 6.30 -9.36 2.25
N LEU A 92 6.13 -9.69 3.53
CA LEU A 92 6.69 -10.91 4.14
C LEU A 92 5.93 -12.19 3.77
N THR A 93 4.66 -12.06 3.39
CA THR A 93 3.78 -13.17 2.99
C THR A 93 4.13 -13.65 1.58
N THR A 94 5.29 -14.28 1.44
CA THR A 94 5.91 -14.71 0.17
C THR A 94 5.93 -16.22 -0.01
N GLN A 95 5.53 -16.97 1.01
CA GLN A 95 5.61 -18.43 1.06
C GLN A 95 4.85 -19.13 -0.09
N TRP A 96 3.86 -18.47 -0.66
CA TRP A 96 3.06 -19.05 -1.74
C TRP A 96 3.80 -19.06 -3.08
N MET A 97 4.76 -18.15 -3.31
CA MET A 97 5.59 -18.13 -4.52
C MET A 97 6.45 -19.40 -4.70
N PRO A 98 7.27 -19.84 -3.72
CA PRO A 98 8.03 -21.08 -3.86
C PRO A 98 7.11 -22.31 -3.92
N LEU A 99 5.94 -22.29 -3.27
CA LEU A 99 4.94 -23.37 -3.39
C LEU A 99 4.38 -23.46 -4.82
N ALA A 100 4.07 -22.32 -5.45
CA ALA A 100 3.62 -22.27 -6.84
C ALA A 100 4.70 -22.79 -7.80
N LEU A 101 5.96 -22.36 -7.64
CA LEU A 101 7.08 -22.86 -8.43
C LEU A 101 7.31 -24.36 -8.23
N LEU A 102 7.22 -24.86 -7.00
CA LEU A 102 7.27 -26.29 -6.69
C LEU A 102 6.18 -27.06 -7.42
N ALA A 103 4.95 -26.57 -7.40
CA ALA A 103 3.82 -27.19 -8.10
C ALA A 103 4.01 -27.19 -9.62
N MET A 104 4.54 -26.12 -10.20
CA MET A 104 4.81 -26.01 -11.63
C MET A 104 5.86 -27.03 -12.09
N HIS A 105 7.00 -27.13 -11.38
CA HIS A 105 8.01 -28.15 -11.64
C HIS A 105 7.41 -29.56 -11.50
N ALA A 106 6.71 -29.82 -10.40
CA ALA A 106 6.15 -31.12 -10.12
C ALA A 106 5.09 -31.58 -11.15
N TYR A 107 4.26 -30.65 -11.64
CA TYR A 107 3.31 -30.93 -12.71
C TYR A 107 3.99 -31.17 -14.05
N LEU A 108 4.99 -30.34 -14.39
CA LEU A 108 5.69 -30.45 -15.66
C LEU A 108 6.38 -31.79 -15.81
N GLU A 109 6.90 -32.35 -14.72
CA GLU A 109 7.51 -33.69 -14.69
C GLU A 109 6.47 -34.81 -14.71
N GLY A 110 5.58 -34.82 -13.70
CA GLY A 110 4.75 -35.97 -13.39
C GLY A 110 3.32 -35.93 -13.95
N GLY A 111 2.87 -34.78 -14.48
CA GLY A 111 1.52 -34.60 -15.03
C GLY A 111 0.37 -34.75 -14.02
N ARG A 112 0.65 -34.89 -12.72
CA ARG A 112 -0.38 -35.12 -11.69
C ARG A 112 -1.22 -33.86 -11.47
N ARG A 113 -2.51 -33.93 -11.77
CA ARG A 113 -3.46 -32.80 -11.68
C ARG A 113 -3.58 -32.16 -10.29
N ALA A 114 -3.26 -32.88 -9.22
CA ALA A 114 -3.23 -32.33 -7.86
C ALA A 114 -2.31 -31.09 -7.75
N TRP A 115 -1.21 -31.05 -8.50
CA TRP A 115 -0.32 -29.89 -8.52
C TRP A 115 -0.94 -28.66 -9.19
N LEU A 116 -1.92 -28.83 -10.08
CA LEU A 116 -2.67 -27.70 -10.65
C LEU A 116 -3.54 -27.03 -9.58
N ALA A 117 -4.15 -27.81 -8.69
CA ALA A 117 -4.89 -27.26 -7.55
C ALA A 117 -3.97 -26.50 -6.59
N VAL A 118 -2.77 -27.04 -6.31
CA VAL A 118 -1.75 -26.36 -5.49
C VAL A 118 -1.29 -25.05 -6.14
N LEU A 119 -1.05 -25.05 -7.46
CA LEU A 119 -0.69 -23.85 -8.21
C LEU A 119 -1.81 -22.79 -8.13
N GLY A 120 -3.05 -23.16 -8.43
CA GLY A 120 -4.19 -22.25 -8.39
C GLY A 120 -4.40 -21.64 -6.99
N PHE A 121 -4.31 -22.47 -5.95
CA PHE A 121 -4.39 -22.03 -4.56
C PHE A 121 -3.24 -21.07 -4.21
N ALA A 122 -2.00 -21.47 -4.47
CA ALA A 122 -0.82 -20.66 -4.14
C ALA A 122 -0.85 -19.32 -4.88
N TRP A 123 -1.26 -19.30 -6.15
CA TRP A 123 -1.41 -18.08 -6.94
C TRP A 123 -2.47 -17.13 -6.35
N VAL A 124 -3.69 -17.63 -6.12
CA VAL A 124 -4.79 -16.81 -5.62
C VAL A 124 -4.49 -16.25 -4.24
N VAL A 125 -3.97 -17.09 -3.34
CA VAL A 125 -3.62 -16.63 -1.99
C VAL A 125 -2.45 -15.64 -2.02
N GLN A 126 -1.45 -15.83 -2.89
CA GLN A 126 -0.37 -14.86 -3.06
C GLN A 126 -0.88 -13.50 -3.54
N ALA A 127 -1.73 -13.50 -4.56
CA ALA A 127 -2.32 -12.31 -5.14
C ALA A 127 -3.21 -11.55 -4.15
N LEU A 128 -4.03 -12.27 -3.37
CA LEU A 128 -4.90 -11.69 -2.34
C LEU A 128 -4.13 -11.21 -1.11
N SER A 129 -2.89 -11.68 -0.91
CA SER A 129 -2.04 -11.25 0.21
C SER A 129 -1.29 -9.95 -0.11
N ASN A 130 -0.90 -9.75 -1.37
CA ASN A 130 -0.07 -8.62 -1.76
C ASN A 130 -0.30 -8.19 -3.24
N GLY A 131 -0.76 -6.95 -3.43
CA GLY A 131 -1.00 -6.38 -4.76
C GLY A 131 0.25 -6.20 -5.62
N TYR A 132 1.44 -6.00 -5.01
CA TYR A 132 2.70 -5.99 -5.74
C TYR A 132 2.98 -7.36 -6.35
N TYR A 133 2.81 -8.45 -5.58
CA TYR A 133 3.12 -9.79 -6.06
C TYR A 133 2.10 -10.34 -7.05
N LEU A 134 0.86 -9.83 -7.06
CA LEU A 134 -0.07 -10.02 -8.17
C LEU A 134 0.53 -9.57 -9.52
N LEU A 135 1.32 -8.50 -9.55
CA LEU A 135 1.91 -7.98 -10.79
C LEU A 135 3.35 -8.46 -11.01
N PHE A 136 4.14 -8.62 -9.95
CA PHE A 136 5.56 -8.96 -10.05
C PHE A 136 5.80 -10.45 -10.28
N PHE A 137 5.05 -11.32 -9.61
CA PHE A 137 5.26 -12.76 -9.72
C PHE A 137 5.01 -13.33 -11.12
N PRO A 138 3.99 -12.86 -11.89
CA PRO A 138 3.81 -13.26 -13.28
C PRO A 138 5.02 -13.01 -14.18
N VAL A 139 5.83 -11.99 -13.89
CA VAL A 139 7.07 -11.74 -14.64
C VAL A 139 8.05 -12.90 -14.46
N LEU A 140 8.22 -13.37 -13.23
CA LEU A 140 9.03 -14.57 -12.95
C LEU A 140 8.42 -15.84 -13.55
N LEU A 141 7.09 -15.98 -13.51
CA LEU A 141 6.40 -17.12 -14.14
C LEU A 141 6.60 -17.14 -15.65
N ALA A 142 6.54 -15.99 -16.32
CA ALA A 142 6.78 -15.87 -17.76
C ALA A 142 8.21 -16.31 -18.13
N LEU A 143 9.21 -15.87 -17.36
CA LEU A 143 10.59 -16.34 -17.53
C LEU A 143 10.70 -17.86 -17.29
N TRP A 144 10.00 -18.38 -16.29
CA TRP A 144 9.96 -19.81 -16.01
C TRP A 144 9.35 -20.60 -17.17
N PHE A 145 8.24 -20.14 -17.73
CA PHE A 145 7.57 -20.77 -18.89
C PHE A 145 8.47 -20.77 -20.13
N ALA A 146 9.19 -19.68 -20.37
CA ALA A 146 10.13 -19.58 -21.48
C ALA A 146 11.33 -20.53 -21.32
N TRP A 147 11.76 -20.80 -20.09
CA TRP A 147 12.96 -21.60 -19.81
C TRP A 147 12.68 -23.10 -19.66
N PHE A 148 11.66 -23.47 -18.89
CA PHE A 148 11.41 -24.87 -18.51
C PHE A 148 10.34 -25.56 -19.33
N VAL A 149 9.47 -24.88 -20.06
CA VAL A 149 8.50 -25.60 -20.89
C VAL A 149 9.12 -25.86 -22.26
N ASP A 150 9.28 -27.14 -22.61
CA ASP A 150 9.56 -27.51 -23.99
C ASP A 150 8.28 -27.35 -24.82
N TRP A 151 8.11 -26.17 -25.42
CA TRP A 151 6.94 -25.85 -26.24
C TRP A 151 6.83 -26.67 -27.53
N ARG A 152 7.85 -27.46 -27.90
CA ARG A 152 7.75 -28.38 -29.04
C ARG A 152 7.09 -29.70 -28.64
N HIS A 153 7.47 -30.26 -27.50
CA HIS A 153 7.02 -31.60 -27.09
C HIS A 153 6.02 -31.60 -25.94
N GLN A 154 6.07 -30.60 -25.04
CA GLN A 154 5.29 -30.52 -23.81
C GLN A 154 4.27 -29.37 -23.82
N TRP A 155 3.95 -28.80 -24.98
CA TRP A 155 3.04 -27.64 -25.11
C TRP A 155 1.70 -27.82 -24.41
N ARG A 156 1.11 -29.03 -24.42
CA ARG A 156 -0.15 -29.32 -23.71
C ARG A 156 -0.02 -29.12 -22.19
N ARG A 157 1.11 -29.53 -21.60
CA ARG A 157 1.39 -29.31 -20.17
C ARG A 157 1.57 -27.82 -19.88
N GLY A 158 2.31 -27.11 -20.74
CA GLY A 158 2.45 -25.65 -20.69
C GLY A 158 1.11 -24.93 -20.73
N LEU A 159 0.26 -25.24 -21.72
CA LEU A 159 -1.08 -24.66 -21.83
C LEU A 159 -1.98 -25.04 -20.65
N THR A 160 -1.85 -26.22 -20.07
CA THR A 160 -2.64 -26.60 -18.88
C THR A 160 -2.25 -25.74 -17.68
N LEU A 161 -0.95 -25.46 -17.50
CA LEU A 161 -0.47 -24.56 -16.45
C LEU A 161 -0.95 -23.12 -16.69
N ILE A 162 -0.84 -22.60 -17.91
CA ILE A 162 -1.37 -21.28 -18.29
C ILE A 162 -2.88 -21.21 -18.06
N GLY A 163 -3.63 -22.24 -18.50
CA GLY A 163 -5.07 -22.32 -18.31
C GLY A 163 -5.47 -22.38 -16.84
N THR A 164 -4.70 -23.08 -16.00
CA THR A 164 -4.91 -23.12 -14.54
C THR A 164 -4.67 -21.76 -13.91
N TYR A 165 -3.57 -21.09 -14.26
CA TYR A 165 -3.27 -19.73 -13.82
C TYR A 165 -4.36 -18.74 -14.26
N ALA A 166 -4.79 -18.79 -15.52
CA ALA A 166 -5.83 -17.92 -16.05
C ALA A 166 -7.19 -18.17 -15.36
N LEU A 167 -7.60 -19.44 -15.23
CA LEU A 167 -8.86 -19.82 -14.59
C LEU A 167 -8.89 -19.42 -13.11
N SER A 168 -7.81 -19.66 -12.38
CA SER A 168 -7.72 -19.24 -10.97
C SER A 168 -7.67 -17.71 -10.81
N SER A 169 -7.10 -16.98 -11.77
CA SER A 169 -7.13 -15.51 -11.79
C SER A 169 -8.53 -14.92 -11.93
N VAL A 170 -9.50 -15.67 -12.47
CA VAL A 170 -10.90 -15.22 -12.56
C VAL A 170 -11.47 -14.89 -11.18
N LEU A 171 -11.04 -15.60 -10.13
CA LEU A 171 -11.45 -15.35 -8.75
C LEU A 171 -11.02 -13.98 -8.22
N LEU A 172 -10.01 -13.36 -8.83
CA LEU A 172 -9.50 -12.04 -8.44
C LEU A 172 -10.26 -10.89 -9.12
N VAL A 173 -10.99 -11.18 -10.21
CA VAL A 173 -11.64 -10.15 -11.04
C VAL A 173 -12.60 -9.25 -10.26
N PRO A 174 -13.50 -9.76 -9.39
CA PRO A 174 -14.41 -8.89 -8.64
C PRO A 174 -13.66 -7.86 -7.77
N GLY A 175 -12.60 -8.30 -7.08
CA GLY A 175 -11.76 -7.42 -6.27
C GLY A 175 -11.03 -6.38 -7.12
N LEU A 176 -10.50 -6.79 -8.28
CA LEU A 176 -9.83 -5.88 -9.21
C LEU A 176 -10.77 -4.84 -9.81
N LEU A 177 -12.00 -5.22 -10.15
CA LEU A 177 -13.03 -4.27 -10.61
C LEU A 177 -13.36 -3.24 -9.53
N GLN A 178 -13.44 -3.66 -8.26
CA GLN A 178 -13.64 -2.74 -7.15
C GLN A 178 -12.46 -1.79 -6.98
N TYR A 179 -11.22 -2.29 -7.04
CA TYR A 179 -10.02 -1.45 -7.02
C TYR A 179 -10.02 -0.43 -8.16
N LEU A 180 -10.36 -0.84 -9.38
CA LEU A 180 -10.46 0.05 -10.54
C LEU A 180 -11.54 1.12 -10.36
N SER A 181 -12.70 0.74 -9.81
CA SER A 181 -13.79 1.67 -9.49
C SER A 181 -13.35 2.72 -8.47
N VAL A 182 -12.70 2.31 -7.37
CA VAL A 182 -12.16 3.25 -6.37
C VAL A 182 -11.02 4.08 -6.95
N HIS A 183 -10.09 3.50 -7.71
CA HIS A 183 -8.99 4.27 -8.30
C HIS A 183 -9.51 5.36 -9.25
N ARG A 184 -10.53 5.04 -10.05
CA ARG A 184 -11.21 6.03 -10.88
C ARG A 184 -11.93 7.05 -10.03
N GLN A 185 -12.76 6.65 -9.06
CA GLN A 185 -13.53 7.57 -8.22
C GLN A 185 -12.65 8.57 -7.46
N PHE A 186 -11.44 8.18 -7.08
CA PHE A 186 -10.53 9.04 -6.32
C PHE A 186 -9.43 9.68 -7.20
N GLY A 187 -9.38 9.39 -8.51
CA GLY A 187 -8.34 9.90 -9.41
C GLY A 187 -6.93 9.44 -9.01
N LEU A 188 -6.83 8.19 -8.54
CA LEU A 188 -5.60 7.63 -7.99
C LEU A 188 -4.61 7.29 -9.10
N GLU A 189 -3.69 8.21 -9.39
CA GLU A 189 -2.55 7.96 -10.27
C GLU A 189 -1.23 8.22 -9.53
N ARG A 190 -0.23 7.35 -9.73
CA ARG A 190 1.12 7.55 -9.20
C ARG A 190 1.99 8.20 -10.26
N ARG A 191 2.77 9.19 -9.85
CA ARG A 191 3.74 9.86 -10.74
C ARG A 191 5.01 9.00 -10.84
N ILE A 192 5.66 9.01 -12.01
CA ILE A 192 6.95 8.32 -12.21
C ILE A 192 8.01 8.81 -11.21
N THR A 193 7.97 10.09 -10.83
CA THR A 193 8.86 10.67 -9.81
C THR A 193 8.68 10.02 -8.44
N GLU A 194 7.44 9.68 -8.07
CA GLU A 194 7.15 8.96 -6.83
C GLU A 194 7.66 7.51 -6.89
N MET A 195 7.51 6.83 -8.03
CA MET A 195 8.08 5.50 -8.22
C MET A 195 9.60 5.51 -8.07
N ARG A 196 10.26 6.54 -8.62
CA ARG A 196 11.71 6.70 -8.52
C ARG A 196 12.19 6.90 -7.08
N MET A 197 11.42 7.62 -6.26
CA MET A 197 11.72 7.85 -4.84
C MET A 197 11.78 6.56 -4.01
N PHE A 198 10.99 5.54 -4.38
CA PHE A 198 10.95 4.23 -3.72
C PHE A 198 11.62 3.12 -4.56
N SER A 199 12.52 3.50 -5.45
CA SER A 199 13.34 2.57 -6.23
C SER A 199 14.71 2.39 -5.59
N GLY A 200 15.29 1.20 -5.75
CA GLY A 200 16.69 0.99 -5.39
C GLY A 200 17.66 1.70 -6.32
N ASP A 201 18.89 1.84 -5.86
CA ASP A 201 20.07 2.12 -6.68
C ASP A 201 21.10 0.99 -6.55
N ALA A 202 22.25 1.10 -7.21
CA ALA A 202 23.28 0.08 -7.11
C ALA A 202 23.86 -0.04 -5.70
N MET A 203 23.86 1.05 -4.91
CA MET A 203 24.38 1.07 -3.54
C MET A 203 23.45 0.42 -2.54
N SER A 204 22.15 0.44 -2.82
CA SER A 204 21.12 -0.23 -2.04
C SER A 204 21.44 -1.73 -1.81
N PHE A 205 22.10 -2.39 -2.77
CA PHE A 205 22.52 -3.80 -2.64
C PHE A 205 23.71 -4.04 -1.70
N LEU A 206 24.42 -2.98 -1.31
CA LEU A 206 25.49 -3.00 -0.32
C LEU A 206 25.04 -2.44 1.03
N THR A 207 23.79 -1.97 1.14
CA THR A 207 23.28 -1.32 2.35
C THR A 207 22.47 -2.31 3.20
N PRO A 208 23.05 -2.84 4.30
CA PRO A 208 22.33 -3.73 5.20
C PRO A 208 21.22 -2.99 5.99
N PRO A 209 20.07 -3.64 6.20
CA PRO A 209 19.06 -3.17 7.15
C PRO A 209 19.59 -2.95 8.56
N HIS A 210 19.06 -1.93 9.23
CA HIS A 210 19.40 -1.61 10.62
C HIS A 210 19.08 -2.72 11.64
N GLY A 211 18.15 -3.62 11.27
CA GLY A 211 17.72 -4.72 12.12
C GLY A 211 18.67 -5.91 12.15
N LEU A 212 19.82 -5.89 11.47
CA LEU A 212 20.75 -7.02 11.42
C LEU A 212 21.85 -6.91 12.49
N ALA A 213 22.06 -7.97 13.27
CA ALA A 213 22.94 -7.90 14.45
C ALA A 213 24.44 -7.83 14.13
N PHE A 214 24.87 -8.38 12.99
CA PHE A 214 26.30 -8.50 12.64
C PHE A 214 26.74 -7.56 11.51
N TRP A 215 25.84 -6.71 11.03
CA TRP A 215 26.11 -5.78 9.93
C TRP A 215 26.11 -4.33 10.43
N PRO A 216 26.96 -3.45 9.88
CA PRO A 216 27.02 -2.07 10.31
C PRO A 216 25.74 -1.32 9.91
N ASN A 217 25.29 -0.42 10.78
CA ASN A 217 24.23 0.53 10.44
C ASN A 217 24.81 1.61 9.53
N LEU A 218 24.34 1.66 8.28
CA LEU A 218 24.68 2.72 7.34
C LEU A 218 23.49 3.67 7.23
N ASP A 219 23.71 4.97 7.46
CA ASP A 219 22.65 5.97 7.38
C ASP A 219 22.25 6.23 5.93
N PHE A 220 21.00 5.90 5.59
CA PHE A 220 20.39 6.20 4.30
C PHE A 220 18.98 6.79 4.47
N ALA A 221 18.54 7.57 3.49
CA ALA A 221 17.37 8.43 3.60
C ALA A 221 16.01 7.68 3.60
N ASN A 222 15.94 6.43 3.13
CA ASN A 222 14.67 5.73 2.96
C ASN A 222 14.78 4.23 3.24
N GLN A 223 13.83 3.70 4.00
CA GLN A 223 13.67 2.28 4.32
C GLN A 223 13.69 1.39 3.06
N GLU A 224 13.05 1.85 1.97
CA GLU A 224 12.97 1.11 0.72
C GLU A 224 14.32 0.96 -0.04
N THR A 225 15.42 1.51 0.48
CA THR A 225 16.79 1.36 -0.08
C THR A 225 17.64 0.26 0.56
N PHE A 226 17.16 -0.41 1.62
CA PHE A 226 17.88 -1.52 2.22
C PHE A 226 17.71 -2.80 1.39
N LEU A 227 18.53 -3.00 0.36
CA LEU A 227 18.46 -4.14 -0.58
C LEU A 227 19.63 -5.12 -0.42
N PHE A 228 20.22 -5.21 0.76
CA PHE A 228 21.33 -6.14 0.99
C PHE A 228 20.90 -7.62 0.89
N PRO A 229 21.52 -8.44 0.00
CA PRO A 229 21.18 -9.85 -0.18
C PRO A 229 21.81 -10.79 0.87
N GLY A 230 22.82 -10.35 1.61
CA GLY A 230 23.75 -11.23 2.34
C GLY A 230 24.93 -11.67 1.47
N VAL A 231 26.04 -12.06 2.10
CA VAL A 231 27.27 -12.47 1.40
C VAL A 231 27.28 -13.96 1.08
N THR A 232 26.71 -14.80 1.93
CA THR A 232 26.82 -16.26 1.85
C THR A 232 26.11 -16.82 0.62
N ALA A 233 24.88 -16.37 0.35
CA ALA A 233 24.13 -16.85 -0.81
C ALA A 233 24.79 -16.43 -2.14
N VAL A 234 25.27 -15.18 -2.22
CA VAL A 234 25.98 -14.64 -3.38
C VAL A 234 27.28 -15.40 -3.63
N THR A 235 28.10 -15.60 -2.59
CA THR A 235 29.38 -16.31 -2.70
C THR A 235 29.21 -17.76 -3.12
N LEU A 236 28.16 -18.45 -2.65
CA LEU A 236 27.85 -19.83 -3.10
C LEU A 236 27.53 -19.89 -4.60
N VAL A 237 26.70 -18.97 -5.09
CA VAL A 237 26.35 -18.92 -6.52
C VAL A 237 27.58 -18.58 -7.38
N LEU A 238 28.39 -17.61 -6.95
CA LEU A 238 29.63 -17.25 -7.63
C LEU A 238 30.64 -18.41 -7.63
N ALA A 239 30.81 -19.10 -6.49
CA ALA A 239 31.67 -20.27 -6.39
C ALA A 239 31.21 -21.38 -7.35
N ALA A 240 29.89 -21.61 -7.46
CA ALA A 240 29.35 -22.61 -8.38
C ALA A 240 29.58 -22.22 -9.84
N TRP A 241 29.52 -20.94 -10.17
CA TRP A 241 29.83 -20.44 -11.50
C TRP A 241 31.32 -20.58 -11.85
N LEU A 242 32.22 -20.19 -10.93
CA LEU A 242 33.67 -20.27 -11.13
C LEU A 242 34.20 -21.71 -11.19
N ILE A 243 33.71 -22.58 -10.31
CA ILE A 243 34.12 -23.99 -10.23
C ILE A 243 33.41 -24.82 -11.31
N GLY A 244 32.12 -24.57 -11.52
CA GLY A 244 31.28 -25.27 -12.51
C GLY A 244 31.62 -24.89 -13.95
N GLY A 245 32.00 -23.64 -14.22
CA GLY A 245 32.48 -23.19 -15.53
C GLY A 245 33.73 -23.93 -16.03
N ARG A 246 34.48 -24.58 -15.12
CA ARG A 246 35.63 -25.44 -15.45
C ARG A 246 35.29 -26.94 -15.57
N ARG A 247 34.05 -27.35 -15.28
CA ARG A 247 33.62 -28.76 -15.20
C ARG A 247 32.28 -29.05 -15.88
N SER A 248 31.81 -28.22 -16.81
CA SER A 248 30.55 -28.44 -17.53
C SER A 248 30.61 -29.64 -18.48
N SER A 249 30.59 -30.86 -17.93
CA SER A 249 29.85 -31.94 -18.55
C SER A 249 28.37 -31.63 -18.34
N VAL A 250 27.78 -30.97 -19.34
CA VAL A 250 26.36 -31.05 -19.61
C VAL A 250 26.05 -32.55 -19.70
N ILE A 251 25.50 -33.14 -18.65
CA ILE A 251 24.85 -34.46 -18.78
C ILE A 251 23.50 -34.14 -19.43
N PRO A 252 23.30 -34.45 -20.72
CA PRO A 252 22.03 -34.21 -21.38
C PRO A 252 20.99 -35.14 -20.74
N HIS A 253 19.85 -34.61 -20.35
CA HIS A 253 18.72 -35.46 -19.98
C HIS A 253 18.02 -35.92 -21.27
N PRO A 254 17.75 -37.23 -21.47
CA PRO A 254 17.16 -37.72 -22.72
C PRO A 254 15.70 -37.31 -22.96
N SER A 255 15.04 -36.61 -22.01
CA SER A 255 13.57 -36.41 -22.07
C SER A 255 13.03 -35.14 -21.36
N GLY A 256 13.85 -34.12 -21.12
CA GLY A 256 13.42 -32.86 -20.48
C GLY A 256 14.12 -31.63 -21.05
N PRO A 257 13.60 -30.40 -20.82
CA PRO A 257 14.10 -29.19 -21.47
C PRO A 257 15.55 -28.86 -21.05
N PRO A 258 16.31 -28.14 -21.91
CA PRO A 258 17.78 -28.14 -21.91
C PRO A 258 18.43 -27.17 -20.91
N GLY A 259 17.69 -26.55 -19.99
CA GLY A 259 18.19 -25.43 -19.19
C GLY A 259 18.54 -25.80 -17.75
N SER A 260 19.79 -25.54 -17.33
CA SER A 260 20.22 -25.72 -15.93
C SER A 260 19.35 -24.88 -14.97
N SER A 261 18.70 -25.53 -13.99
CA SER A 261 17.86 -24.81 -13.01
C SER A 261 18.64 -23.78 -12.20
N LEU A 262 19.93 -24.04 -11.91
CA LEU A 262 20.79 -23.09 -11.22
C LEU A 262 21.01 -21.83 -12.06
N LEU A 263 21.26 -22.01 -13.36
CA LEU A 263 21.45 -20.88 -14.27
C LEU A 263 20.18 -20.04 -14.38
N PHE A 264 19.01 -20.69 -14.52
CA PHE A 264 17.73 -20.00 -14.52
C PHE A 264 17.55 -19.14 -13.27
N TYR A 265 17.65 -19.73 -12.08
CA TYR A 265 17.38 -19.00 -10.84
C TYR A 265 18.44 -17.92 -10.57
N ALA A 266 19.70 -18.12 -10.98
CA ALA A 266 20.71 -17.07 -10.90
C ALA A 266 20.36 -15.88 -11.82
N LEU A 267 20.05 -16.13 -13.11
CA LEU A 267 19.72 -15.09 -14.07
C LEU A 267 18.39 -14.40 -13.76
N ALA A 268 17.37 -15.16 -13.38
CA ALA A 268 16.09 -14.62 -12.94
C ALA A 268 16.26 -13.76 -11.69
N GLY A 269 17.09 -14.20 -10.72
CA GLY A 269 17.43 -13.42 -9.53
C GLY A 269 18.04 -12.06 -9.89
N LEU A 270 19.04 -12.04 -10.78
CA LEU A 270 19.65 -10.81 -11.28
C LEU A 270 18.63 -9.92 -12.03
N ALA A 271 17.76 -10.51 -12.85
CA ALA A 271 16.73 -9.76 -13.56
C ALA A 271 15.72 -9.10 -12.59
N MET A 272 15.30 -9.80 -11.54
CA MET A 272 14.44 -9.22 -10.51
C MET A 272 15.15 -8.12 -9.72
N CYS A 273 16.42 -8.30 -9.36
CA CYS A 273 17.20 -7.23 -8.72
C CYS A 273 17.35 -6.01 -9.65
N TRP A 274 17.48 -6.20 -10.96
CA TRP A 274 17.50 -5.09 -11.92
C TRP A 274 16.15 -4.37 -12.00
N LEU A 275 15.03 -5.12 -11.97
CA LEU A 275 13.69 -4.53 -11.88
C LEU A 275 13.48 -3.70 -10.60
N ALA A 276 14.15 -4.05 -9.50
CA ALA A 276 14.10 -3.30 -8.25
C ALA A 276 14.70 -1.88 -8.35
N LEU A 277 15.51 -1.60 -9.37
CA LEU A 277 16.06 -0.26 -9.65
C LEU A 277 15.02 0.72 -10.21
N GLY A 278 13.81 0.25 -10.53
CA GLY A 278 12.69 1.08 -10.96
C GLY A 278 12.84 1.75 -12.32
N PRO A 279 11.90 2.64 -12.69
CA PRO A 279 11.87 3.24 -14.02
C PRO A 279 12.96 4.29 -14.21
N ALA A 280 13.35 4.52 -15.45
CA ALA A 280 14.24 5.61 -15.83
C ALA A 280 13.47 6.93 -15.85
N LEU A 281 14.12 8.03 -15.46
CA LEU A 281 13.54 9.36 -15.64
C LEU A 281 13.69 9.81 -17.11
N PRO A 282 12.75 10.62 -17.65
CA PRO A 282 12.81 11.09 -19.04
C PRO A 282 14.13 11.80 -19.40
N ASP A 283 14.71 12.49 -18.41
CA ASP A 283 15.92 13.31 -18.54
C ASP A 283 17.23 12.53 -18.30
N GLU A 284 17.17 11.23 -17.95
CA GLU A 284 18.38 10.40 -17.83
C GLU A 284 18.97 10.10 -19.23
N PRO A 285 20.32 10.06 -19.38
CA PRO A 285 20.99 9.74 -20.65
C PRO A 285 20.58 8.36 -21.19
N LEU A 286 20.75 8.12 -22.50
CA LEU A 286 20.30 6.91 -23.20
C LEU A 286 20.76 5.57 -22.56
N THR A 287 21.92 5.55 -21.94
CA THR A 287 22.43 4.41 -21.15
C THR A 287 21.60 4.11 -19.88
N GLY A 288 20.93 5.13 -19.32
CA GLY A 288 19.97 5.02 -18.23
C GLY A 288 18.53 4.74 -18.68
N ARG A 289 18.18 4.90 -19.97
CA ARG A 289 16.81 4.67 -20.50
C ARG A 289 16.41 3.20 -20.61
N VAL A 290 17.37 2.26 -20.68
CA VAL A 290 17.08 0.82 -20.77
C VAL A 290 16.93 0.20 -19.37
N ARG A 291 16.04 0.76 -18.55
CA ARG A 291 15.62 0.09 -17.31
C ARG A 291 14.46 -0.84 -17.61
N LEU A 292 14.62 -2.10 -17.24
CA LEU A 292 13.62 -3.14 -17.52
C LEU A 292 12.25 -2.80 -16.91
N TYR A 293 12.22 -2.09 -15.78
CA TYR A 293 10.98 -1.67 -15.14
C TYR A 293 10.21 -0.63 -15.96
N THR A 294 10.89 0.24 -16.71
CA THR A 294 10.23 1.22 -17.61
C THR A 294 9.34 0.52 -18.64
N LEU A 295 9.70 -0.68 -19.09
CA LEU A 295 8.85 -1.45 -19.99
C LEU A 295 7.57 -1.93 -19.30
N LEU A 296 7.65 -2.23 -18.00
CA LEU A 296 6.50 -2.68 -17.22
C LEU A 296 5.51 -1.55 -16.94
N THR A 297 5.94 -0.27 -16.91
CA THR A 297 5.01 0.86 -16.68
C THR A 297 4.01 1.05 -17.81
N TYR A 298 4.26 0.47 -19.01
CA TYR A 298 3.29 0.45 -20.10
C TYR A 298 2.23 -0.64 -19.95
N LEU A 299 2.43 -1.62 -19.05
CA LEU A 299 1.45 -2.67 -18.77
C LEU A 299 0.39 -2.16 -17.78
N PRO A 300 -0.89 -2.59 -17.95
CA PRO A 300 -1.96 -2.20 -17.04
C PRO A 300 -1.65 -2.64 -15.60
N GLY A 301 -1.94 -1.75 -14.64
CA GLY A 301 -1.74 -2.00 -13.20
C GLY A 301 -0.39 -1.54 -12.65
N PHE A 302 0.70 -1.60 -13.42
CA PHE A 302 2.02 -1.14 -12.96
C PHE A 302 2.09 0.37 -12.70
N GLY A 303 1.24 1.16 -13.37
CA GLY A 303 1.06 2.58 -13.11
C GLY A 303 0.55 2.93 -11.71
N ALA A 304 -0.07 1.97 -10.99
CA ALA A 304 -0.59 2.18 -9.64
C ALA A 304 0.42 1.84 -8.53
N LEU A 305 1.52 1.15 -8.86
CA LEU A 305 2.51 0.69 -7.88
C LEU A 305 3.58 1.76 -7.64
N ARG A 306 3.79 2.13 -6.37
CA ARG A 306 4.77 3.17 -6.01
C ARG A 306 6.16 2.64 -5.65
N VAL A 307 6.32 1.37 -5.29
CA VAL A 307 7.60 0.80 -4.77
C VAL A 307 8.17 -0.31 -5.68
N PRO A 308 8.95 0.04 -6.71
CA PRO A 308 9.66 -0.96 -7.53
C PRO A 308 10.64 -1.82 -6.75
N ALA A 309 11.26 -1.28 -5.69
CA ALA A 309 12.29 -1.96 -4.89
C ALA A 309 11.86 -3.34 -4.35
N ARG A 310 10.55 -3.57 -4.17
CA ARG A 310 9.98 -4.85 -3.70
C ARG A 310 10.20 -6.03 -4.65
N PHE A 311 10.60 -5.80 -5.91
CA PHE A 311 11.09 -6.87 -6.79
C PHE A 311 12.29 -7.62 -6.20
N ALA A 312 13.07 -6.97 -5.33
CA ALA A 312 14.20 -7.57 -4.64
C ALA A 312 13.82 -8.87 -3.89
N MET A 313 12.62 -8.95 -3.31
CA MET A 313 12.13 -10.18 -2.65
C MET A 313 12.12 -11.39 -3.60
N LEU A 314 11.66 -11.21 -4.84
CA LEU A 314 11.68 -12.27 -5.86
C LEU A 314 13.13 -12.58 -6.28
N GLY A 315 13.97 -11.54 -6.34
CA GLY A 315 15.41 -11.67 -6.55
C GLY A 315 16.07 -12.58 -5.51
N TYR A 316 15.79 -12.36 -4.23
CA TYR A 316 16.35 -13.15 -3.13
C TYR A 316 15.75 -14.55 -3.03
N MET A 317 14.48 -14.75 -3.41
CA MET A 317 13.92 -16.10 -3.57
C MET A 317 14.72 -16.90 -4.60
N CYS A 318 14.93 -16.31 -5.77
CA CYS A 318 15.71 -16.91 -6.85
C CYS A 318 17.18 -17.14 -6.44
N LEU A 319 17.81 -16.16 -5.77
CA LEU A 319 19.16 -16.28 -5.23
C LEU A 319 19.27 -17.41 -4.20
N ALA A 320 18.31 -17.53 -3.28
CA ALA A 320 18.28 -18.59 -2.27
C ALA A 320 18.12 -19.98 -2.91
N VAL A 321 17.25 -20.11 -3.91
CA VAL A 321 17.12 -21.35 -4.68
C VAL A 321 18.43 -21.68 -5.40
N ALA A 322 19.06 -20.70 -6.05
CA ALA A 322 20.35 -20.86 -6.71
C ALA A 322 21.45 -21.24 -5.72
N ALA A 323 21.51 -20.63 -4.53
CA ALA A 323 22.50 -20.93 -3.50
C ALA A 323 22.37 -22.36 -2.96
N GLY A 324 21.15 -22.85 -2.71
CA GLY A 324 20.93 -24.23 -2.31
C GLY A 324 21.28 -25.24 -3.41
N LEU A 325 20.95 -24.92 -4.66
CA LEU A 325 21.36 -25.70 -5.83
C LEU A 325 22.89 -25.70 -6.02
N ALA A 326 23.56 -24.59 -5.72
CA ALA A 326 25.01 -24.45 -5.77
C ALA A 326 25.68 -25.32 -4.69
N LEU A 327 25.23 -25.23 -3.43
CA LEU A 327 25.74 -26.06 -2.34
C LEU A 327 25.56 -27.56 -2.62
N GLY A 328 24.39 -27.95 -3.14
CA GLY A 328 24.12 -29.34 -3.52
C GLY A 328 25.07 -29.87 -4.60
N ARG A 329 25.49 -29.01 -5.56
CA ARG A 329 26.44 -29.38 -6.62
C ARG A 329 27.90 -29.33 -6.20
N LEU A 330 28.26 -28.38 -5.33
CA LEU A 330 29.64 -28.16 -4.87
C LEU A 330 30.04 -29.05 -3.69
N MET A 331 29.15 -29.94 -3.25
CA MET A 331 29.36 -30.73 -2.05
C MET A 331 30.66 -31.56 -2.12
N PRO A 332 31.61 -31.40 -1.18
CA PRO A 332 32.84 -32.19 -1.18
C PRO A 332 32.59 -33.68 -0.98
N ALA A 333 33.40 -34.52 -1.65
CA ALA A 333 33.34 -35.97 -1.49
C ALA A 333 33.85 -36.43 -0.11
N ARG A 334 34.89 -35.77 0.43
CA ARG A 334 35.48 -36.11 1.73
C ARG A 334 34.60 -35.64 2.88
N GLN A 335 34.31 -36.53 3.84
CA GLN A 335 33.40 -36.26 4.96
C GLN A 335 33.80 -35.03 5.80
N HIS A 336 35.07 -34.87 6.17
CA HIS A 336 35.51 -33.71 6.98
C HIS A 336 35.34 -32.39 6.24
N ALA A 337 35.73 -32.33 4.96
CA ALA A 337 35.54 -31.14 4.12
C ALA A 337 34.06 -30.81 3.93
N ARG A 338 33.23 -31.86 3.78
CA ARG A 338 31.77 -31.73 3.69
C ARG A 338 31.15 -31.11 4.94
N ILE A 339 31.53 -31.62 6.12
CA ILE A 339 31.06 -31.09 7.40
C ILE A 339 31.49 -29.63 7.56
N LEU A 340 32.75 -29.32 7.25
CA LEU A 340 33.28 -27.96 7.32
C LEU A 340 32.53 -26.99 6.39
N VAL A 341 32.30 -27.36 5.12
CA VAL A 341 31.56 -26.51 4.16
C VAL A 341 30.14 -26.27 4.64
N VAL A 342 29.44 -27.30 5.11
CA VAL A 342 28.10 -27.14 5.67
C VAL A 342 28.13 -26.22 6.90
N ALA A 343 29.04 -26.44 7.85
CA ALA A 343 29.16 -25.60 9.03
C ALA A 343 29.42 -24.12 8.67
N LEU A 344 30.34 -23.86 7.74
CA LEU A 344 30.67 -22.51 7.29
C LEU A 344 29.48 -21.83 6.59
N VAL A 345 28.75 -22.55 5.74
CA VAL A 345 27.57 -22.00 5.06
C VAL A 345 26.48 -21.64 6.06
N PHE A 346 26.17 -22.53 7.01
CA PHE A 346 25.12 -22.25 7.98
C PHE A 346 25.53 -21.16 8.98
N ALA A 347 26.80 -21.10 9.36
CA ALA A 347 27.34 -19.98 10.14
C ALA A 347 27.23 -18.66 9.35
N GLY A 348 27.61 -18.65 8.07
CA GLY A 348 27.47 -17.48 7.19
C GLY A 348 26.03 -17.02 7.02
N LEU A 349 25.09 -17.94 6.77
CA LEU A 349 23.65 -17.62 6.69
C LEU A 349 23.10 -17.07 7.99
N THR A 350 23.60 -17.58 9.13
CA THR A 350 23.25 -17.06 10.45
C THR A 350 23.77 -15.63 10.59
N VAL A 351 25.03 -15.36 10.23
CA VAL A 351 25.60 -14.00 10.28
C VAL A 351 24.87 -13.04 9.33
N ASP A 352 24.53 -13.47 8.12
CA ASP A 352 23.79 -12.67 7.14
C ASP A 352 22.39 -12.29 7.65
N GLY A 353 21.63 -13.27 8.15
CA GLY A 353 20.20 -13.14 8.43
C GLY A 353 19.80 -12.93 9.89
N TRP A 354 20.75 -12.86 10.84
CA TRP A 354 20.42 -12.71 12.26
C TRP A 354 19.83 -11.33 12.53
N MET A 355 18.54 -11.32 12.83
CA MET A 355 17.82 -10.11 13.22
C MET A 355 18.12 -9.80 14.69
N ALA A 356 18.62 -8.59 14.95
CA ALA A 356 18.76 -8.06 16.29
C ALA A 356 17.38 -7.99 16.97
N PRO A 357 17.30 -8.16 18.31
CA PRO A 357 16.06 -7.98 19.03
C PRO A 357 15.47 -6.60 18.71
N ILE A 358 14.24 -6.60 18.18
CA ILE A 358 13.53 -5.36 17.88
C ILE A 358 13.21 -4.73 19.24
N PRO A 359 13.67 -3.50 19.53
CA PRO A 359 13.25 -2.82 20.74
C PRO A 359 11.73 -2.60 20.64
N GLY A 360 10.96 -3.40 21.39
CA GLY A 360 9.52 -3.26 21.44
C GLY A 360 9.16 -1.89 22.02
N GLY A 361 8.49 -1.06 21.23
CA GLY A 361 7.84 0.15 21.76
C GLY A 361 6.69 -0.25 22.69
N ALA A 362 6.37 0.60 23.66
CA ALA A 362 5.14 0.45 24.41
C ALA A 362 3.95 0.49 23.42
N PRO A 363 3.02 -0.47 23.48
CA PRO A 363 1.84 -0.40 22.63
C PRO A 363 1.08 0.91 22.91
N PRO A 364 0.35 1.44 21.93
CA PRO A 364 -0.50 2.61 22.15
C PRO A 364 -1.38 2.43 23.39
N ALA A 365 -1.43 3.47 24.21
CA ALA A 365 -2.21 3.45 25.44
C ALA A 365 -3.66 3.04 25.16
N ARG A 366 -4.19 2.14 26.00
CA ARG A 366 -5.60 1.75 25.94
C ARG A 366 -6.47 2.93 26.36
N ILE A 367 -7.63 3.04 25.73
CA ILE A 367 -8.65 4.00 26.09
C ILE A 367 -9.95 3.27 26.38
N MET A 368 -10.68 3.74 27.40
CA MET A 368 -12.03 3.30 27.66
C MET A 368 -12.98 4.35 27.10
N LEU A 369 -13.71 3.99 26.05
CA LEU A 369 -14.70 4.86 25.45
C LEU A 369 -16.07 4.62 26.11
N PRO A 370 -16.90 5.67 26.26
CA PRO A 370 -18.28 5.46 26.69
C PRO A 370 -19.02 4.56 25.68
N ALA A 371 -20.05 3.86 26.14
CA ALA A 371 -20.95 3.15 25.24
C ALA A 371 -21.88 4.17 24.58
N GLU A 372 -21.66 4.45 23.29
CA GLU A 372 -22.43 5.45 22.54
C GLU A 372 -22.80 4.92 21.16
N GLU A 373 -24.09 4.62 20.98
CA GLU A 373 -24.58 4.02 19.75
C GLU A 373 -24.45 4.99 18.57
N GLY A 374 -23.97 4.47 17.43
CA GLY A 374 -23.78 5.26 16.21
C GLY A 374 -22.59 6.23 16.26
N ALA A 375 -21.79 6.24 17.32
CA ALA A 375 -20.61 7.09 17.41
C ALA A 375 -19.47 6.64 16.47
N ALA A 376 -18.74 7.61 15.94
CA ALA A 376 -17.45 7.40 15.29
C ALA A 376 -16.31 8.00 16.12
N VAL A 377 -15.09 7.52 15.92
CA VAL A 377 -13.89 8.01 16.63
C VAL A 377 -12.99 8.79 15.67
N LEU A 378 -12.53 9.97 16.11
CA LEU A 378 -11.50 10.76 15.45
C LEU A 378 -10.36 11.00 16.44
N GLU A 379 -9.13 10.69 16.05
CA GLU A 379 -7.95 10.99 16.88
C GLU A 379 -7.12 12.12 16.27
N LEU A 380 -6.73 13.09 17.08
CA LEU A 380 -6.02 14.30 16.69
C LEU A 380 -4.63 14.36 17.34
N PRO A 381 -3.63 14.94 16.67
CA PRO A 381 -3.71 15.56 15.34
C PRO A 381 -3.65 14.55 14.18
N PRO A 382 -4.42 14.75 13.09
CA PRO A 382 -4.56 13.78 11.99
C PRO A 382 -3.36 13.77 11.02
N ASP A 383 -2.43 14.69 11.19
CA ASP A 383 -1.22 14.84 10.37
C ASP A 383 -0.08 13.89 10.78
N TYR A 384 -0.14 13.33 11.99
CA TYR A 384 0.90 12.43 12.49
C TYR A 384 0.55 10.97 12.19
N ASP A 385 1.41 10.30 11.44
CA ASP A 385 1.25 8.87 11.12
C ASP A 385 1.23 8.00 12.38
N GLU A 386 1.94 8.40 13.44
CA GLU A 386 1.94 7.69 14.71
C GLU A 386 0.58 7.78 15.40
N VAL A 387 -0.10 8.94 15.34
CA VAL A 387 -1.46 9.11 15.88
C VAL A 387 -2.45 8.28 15.07
N ASN A 388 -2.37 8.34 13.74
CA ASN A 388 -3.22 7.56 12.85
C ASN A 388 -3.05 6.04 13.04
N THR A 389 -1.81 5.56 13.21
CA THR A 389 -1.52 4.15 13.45
C THR A 389 -1.95 3.72 14.86
N ALA A 390 -1.77 4.58 15.86
CA ALA A 390 -2.27 4.35 17.22
C ALA A 390 -3.80 4.27 17.27
N ALA A 391 -4.49 5.10 16.50
CA ALA A 391 -5.94 5.07 16.33
C ALA A 391 -6.42 3.74 15.71
N MET A 392 -5.75 3.26 14.66
CA MET A 392 -6.03 1.94 14.07
C MET A 392 -5.76 0.79 15.04
N TYR A 393 -4.73 0.90 15.88
CA TYR A 393 -4.45 -0.10 16.91
C TYR A 393 -5.55 -0.12 17.99
N ARG A 394 -6.02 1.05 18.43
CA ARG A 394 -7.11 1.18 19.40
C ARG A 394 -8.46 0.75 18.82
N SER A 395 -8.72 0.96 17.53
CA SER A 395 -9.98 0.54 16.92
C SER A 395 -10.19 -0.97 16.95
N ALA A 396 -9.12 -1.77 16.89
CA ALA A 396 -9.16 -3.21 17.10
C ALA A 396 -9.55 -3.61 18.54
N GLN A 397 -9.50 -2.69 19.51
CA GLN A 397 -9.89 -2.91 20.90
C GLN A 397 -11.32 -2.45 21.18
N HIS A 398 -11.70 -1.24 20.72
CA HIS A 398 -12.99 -0.64 21.05
C HIS A 398 -14.08 -0.87 19.99
N GLY A 399 -13.74 -1.30 18.77
CA GLY A 399 -14.72 -1.69 17.74
C GLY A 399 -15.49 -0.54 17.06
N TYR A 400 -15.38 0.70 17.56
CA TYR A 400 -15.98 1.86 16.88
C TYR A 400 -15.43 2.12 15.48
N PRO A 401 -16.27 2.59 14.54
CA PRO A 401 -15.83 3.13 13.26
C PRO A 401 -14.83 4.27 13.47
N LEU A 402 -13.73 4.26 12.71
CA LEU A 402 -12.66 5.24 12.80
C LEU A 402 -12.70 6.21 11.61
N VAL A 403 -12.56 7.51 11.88
CA VAL A 403 -12.54 8.56 10.86
C VAL A 403 -11.17 8.68 10.19
N ASN A 404 -10.10 8.71 10.99
CA ASN A 404 -8.73 8.82 10.52
C ASN A 404 -8.00 7.47 10.50
N GLY A 405 -6.79 7.43 9.93
CA GLY A 405 -6.02 6.19 9.81
C GLY A 405 -4.85 6.35 8.86
N TYR A 406 -3.98 5.35 8.86
CA TYR A 406 -2.79 5.30 8.03
C TYR A 406 -3.07 4.50 6.75
N SER A 407 -2.73 5.08 5.59
CA SER A 407 -2.95 4.45 4.29
C SER A 407 -1.91 4.92 3.28
N GLY A 408 -1.62 4.06 2.29
CA GLY A 408 -0.71 4.41 1.19
C GLY A 408 -1.28 5.48 0.26
N HIS A 409 -2.59 5.74 0.28
CA HIS A 409 -3.22 6.82 -0.47
C HIS A 409 -4.07 7.72 0.45
N VAL A 410 -3.91 9.04 0.28
CA VAL A 410 -4.65 10.05 1.05
C VAL A 410 -5.75 10.67 0.19
N PRO A 411 -7.03 10.38 0.45
CA PRO A 411 -8.14 10.87 -0.36
C PRO A 411 -8.41 12.36 -0.14
N GLN A 412 -9.09 13.02 -1.08
CA GLN A 412 -9.28 14.48 -1.07
C GLN A 412 -10.03 14.98 0.16
N HIS A 413 -11.11 14.30 0.57
CA HIS A 413 -11.84 14.66 1.79
C HIS A 413 -10.95 14.66 3.04
N TYR A 414 -10.01 13.72 3.14
CA TYR A 414 -9.10 13.65 4.28
C TYR A 414 -8.05 14.77 4.26
N ARG A 415 -7.58 15.17 3.07
CA ARG A 415 -6.73 16.37 2.92
C ARG A 415 -7.47 17.65 3.35
N ILE A 416 -8.75 17.77 2.99
CA ILE A 416 -9.60 18.89 3.41
C ILE A 416 -9.79 18.89 4.93
N LEU A 417 -10.01 17.72 5.54
CA LEU A 417 -10.08 17.57 6.99
C LEU A 417 -8.79 18.07 7.66
N GLN A 418 -7.62 17.60 7.22
CA GLN A 418 -6.32 18.02 7.75
C GLN A 418 -6.08 19.53 7.59
N ASP A 419 -6.28 20.07 6.39
CA ASP A 419 -6.06 21.48 6.10
C ASP A 419 -7.07 22.39 6.84
N GLY A 420 -8.32 21.95 7.01
CA GLY A 420 -9.34 22.67 7.79
C GLY A 420 -9.00 22.72 9.28
N LEU A 421 -8.63 21.57 9.85
CA LEU A 421 -8.18 21.46 11.25
C LEU A 421 -6.95 22.32 11.54
N ARG A 422 -5.97 22.37 10.62
CA ARG A 422 -4.81 23.29 10.71
C ARG A 422 -5.22 24.77 10.73
N ARG A 423 -6.29 25.14 10.01
CA ARG A 423 -6.82 26.51 9.98
C ARG A 423 -7.63 26.88 11.23
N GLY A 424 -7.88 25.94 12.14
CA GLY A 424 -8.81 26.14 13.26
C GLY A 424 -10.28 26.16 12.82
N ASP A 425 -10.59 25.55 11.67
CA ASP A 425 -11.95 25.43 11.17
C ASP A 425 -12.66 24.28 11.89
N HIS A 426 -13.56 24.59 12.84
CA HIS A 426 -14.31 23.55 13.54
C HIS A 426 -15.42 22.91 12.67
N THR A 427 -15.77 23.52 11.53
CA THR A 427 -16.90 23.05 10.71
C THR A 427 -16.63 21.73 10.01
N VAL A 428 -15.37 21.32 9.86
CA VAL A 428 -15.01 19.97 9.40
C VAL A 428 -15.34 18.90 10.44
N ILE A 429 -15.26 19.22 11.74
CA ILE A 429 -15.63 18.30 12.83
C ILE A 429 -17.15 18.21 12.91
N THR A 430 -17.86 19.35 12.91
CA THR A 430 -19.33 19.34 12.97
C THR A 430 -19.95 18.73 11.72
N ALA A 431 -19.31 18.86 10.55
CA ALA A 431 -19.71 18.14 9.33
C ALA A 431 -19.61 16.61 9.48
N LEU A 432 -18.54 16.11 10.12
CA LEU A 432 -18.37 14.68 10.40
C LEU A 432 -19.35 14.17 11.47
N ALA A 433 -19.78 15.02 12.39
CA ALA A 433 -20.77 14.69 13.41
C ALA A 433 -22.23 14.74 12.90
N ARG A 434 -22.48 14.93 11.59
CA ARG A 434 -23.84 14.94 11.02
C ARG A 434 -24.55 13.58 11.06
N PRO A 435 -23.89 12.45 10.72
CA PRO A 435 -24.54 11.13 10.72
C PRO A 435 -24.78 10.56 12.13
N GLY A 436 -24.05 11.07 13.13
CA GLY A 436 -24.08 10.58 14.50
C GLY A 436 -23.03 11.28 15.37
N PRO A 437 -23.01 11.01 16.68
CA PRO A 437 -22.03 11.60 17.59
C PRO A 437 -20.57 11.27 17.19
N LEU A 438 -19.65 12.14 17.56
CA LEU A 438 -18.22 11.95 17.31
C LEU A 438 -17.44 12.00 18.62
N LEU A 439 -16.72 10.92 18.92
CA LEU A 439 -15.76 10.86 20.02
C LEU A 439 -14.39 11.31 19.50
N VAL A 440 -13.86 12.39 20.05
CA VAL A 440 -12.60 12.98 19.60
C VAL A 440 -11.53 12.81 20.67
N LEU A 441 -10.47 12.08 20.37
CA LEU A 441 -9.32 11.92 21.25
C LEU A 441 -8.20 12.87 20.81
N VAL A 442 -7.73 13.73 21.71
CA VAL A 442 -6.59 14.63 21.45
C VAL A 442 -5.35 14.11 22.16
N ASP A 443 -4.34 13.72 21.38
CA ASP A 443 -3.03 13.31 21.88
C ASP A 443 -2.31 14.53 22.50
N ALA A 444 -2.23 14.55 23.82
CA ALA A 444 -1.64 15.65 24.58
C ALA A 444 -0.13 15.81 24.32
N ALA A 445 0.59 14.77 23.90
CA ALA A 445 2.01 14.87 23.59
C ALA A 445 2.26 15.60 22.26
N ARG A 446 1.27 15.58 21.35
CA ARG A 446 1.31 16.20 20.03
C ARG A 446 0.52 17.51 19.93
N ASP A 447 -0.38 17.80 20.87
CA ASP A 447 -1.11 19.08 21.01
C ASP A 447 -0.54 19.97 22.13
N ARG A 448 0.77 20.27 22.07
CA ARG A 448 1.47 20.96 23.17
C ARG A 448 1.05 22.42 23.35
N ASP A 449 0.63 23.06 22.27
CA ASP A 449 0.08 24.42 22.25
C ASP A 449 -1.41 24.47 22.58
N GLY A 450 -2.07 23.32 22.73
CA GLY A 450 -3.49 23.21 23.06
C GLY A 450 -4.40 23.68 21.92
N HIS A 451 -3.90 23.72 20.68
CA HIS A 451 -4.66 24.18 19.51
C HIS A 451 -5.91 23.33 19.27
N PHE A 452 -5.78 22.00 19.29
CA PHE A 452 -6.92 21.11 19.06
C PHE A 452 -7.86 21.08 20.25
N GLN A 453 -7.33 21.16 21.47
CA GLN A 453 -8.16 21.32 22.66
C GLN A 453 -9.04 22.59 22.54
N ALA A 454 -8.43 23.76 22.27
CA ALA A 454 -9.15 25.02 22.15
C ALA A 454 -10.17 24.99 21.00
N LEU A 455 -9.86 24.29 19.90
CA LEU A 455 -10.78 24.08 18.80
C LEU A 455 -12.03 23.30 19.23
N LEU A 456 -11.87 22.20 19.97
CA LEU A 456 -12.98 21.37 20.44
C LEU A 456 -13.82 22.10 21.51
N ASP A 457 -13.17 22.82 22.42
CA ASP A 457 -13.84 23.65 23.41
C ASP A 457 -14.70 24.76 22.76
N SER A 458 -14.36 25.18 21.53
CA SER A 458 -15.13 26.17 20.77
C SER A 458 -16.40 25.63 20.09
N ILE A 459 -16.57 24.29 20.02
CA ILE A 459 -17.70 23.66 19.35
C ILE A 459 -18.93 23.69 20.25
N PRO A 460 -20.07 24.26 19.80
CA PRO A 460 -21.31 24.24 20.58
C PRO A 460 -21.75 22.82 20.92
N GLY A 461 -21.90 22.53 22.22
CA GLY A 461 -22.30 21.22 22.72
C GLY A 461 -21.15 20.20 22.84
N GLY A 462 -19.92 20.56 22.49
CA GLY A 462 -18.75 19.73 22.76
C GLY A 462 -18.50 19.58 24.27
N GLU A 463 -18.33 18.34 24.74
CA GLU A 463 -18.12 18.03 26.15
C GLU A 463 -16.80 17.27 26.36
N LEU A 464 -15.97 17.72 27.30
CA LEU A 464 -14.81 16.95 27.76
C LEU A 464 -15.29 15.82 28.68
N LEU A 465 -15.20 14.57 28.20
CA LEU A 465 -15.62 13.40 28.98
C LEU A 465 -14.57 12.95 29.99
N GLY A 466 -13.29 13.17 29.70
CA GLY A 466 -12.22 12.77 30.60
C GLY A 466 -10.81 12.91 30.01
N ILE A 467 -9.83 12.62 30.86
CA ILE A 467 -8.41 12.64 30.51
C ILE A 467 -7.82 11.26 30.80
N SER A 468 -7.12 10.70 29.82
CA SER A 468 -6.46 9.41 29.91
C SER A 468 -4.97 9.54 29.57
N SER A 469 -4.21 8.46 29.74
CA SER A 469 -2.83 8.40 29.25
C SER A 469 -2.70 8.49 27.73
N ALA A 470 -3.78 8.21 26.99
CA ALA A 470 -3.83 8.36 25.54
C ALA A 470 -4.14 9.81 25.10
N GLY A 471 -4.63 10.67 26.01
CA GLY A 471 -5.05 12.02 25.67
C GLY A 471 -6.37 12.42 26.31
N ARG A 472 -6.87 13.60 25.89
CA ARG A 472 -8.16 14.17 26.32
C ARG A 472 -9.27 13.67 25.41
N LEU A 473 -10.34 13.13 25.99
CA LEU A 473 -11.48 12.59 25.25
C LEU A 473 -12.65 13.58 25.27
N PHE A 474 -13.09 13.98 24.10
CA PHE A 474 -14.23 14.84 23.88
C PHE A 474 -15.38 14.09 23.22
N ARG A 475 -16.61 14.52 23.53
CA ARG A 475 -17.82 14.12 22.84
C ARG A 475 -18.38 15.31 22.08
N ILE A 476 -18.52 15.16 20.77
CA ILE A 476 -19.23 16.10 19.92
C ILE A 476 -20.60 15.49 19.60
N PRO A 477 -21.71 16.14 19.99
CA PRO A 477 -23.04 15.62 19.76
C PRO A 477 -23.34 15.56 18.26
N ALA A 478 -24.30 14.72 17.89
CA ALA A 478 -24.77 14.68 16.51
C ALA A 478 -25.27 16.08 16.10
N HIS A 479 -24.70 16.64 15.05
CA HIS A 479 -25.12 17.92 14.51
C HIS A 479 -26.21 17.69 13.47
N VAL A 480 -27.44 18.09 13.80
CA VAL A 480 -28.54 18.07 12.83
C VAL A 480 -28.15 19.02 11.68
N ALA A 481 -28.06 18.48 10.47
CA ALA A 481 -27.86 19.31 9.30
C ALA A 481 -29.05 20.26 9.18
N ASP A 482 -28.80 21.56 9.00
CA ASP A 482 -29.84 22.50 8.63
C ASP A 482 -30.59 21.95 7.41
N SER A 483 -31.88 21.69 7.57
CA SER A 483 -32.73 21.17 6.50
C SER A 483 -32.98 22.30 5.50
N TYR A 484 -32.10 22.44 4.51
CA TYR A 484 -32.32 23.41 3.45
C TYR A 484 -33.26 22.84 2.39
N PRO A 485 -34.32 23.58 2.00
CA PRO A 485 -35.22 23.14 0.93
C PRO A 485 -34.45 22.98 -0.39
N LEU A 486 -34.84 21.98 -1.19
CA LEU A 486 -34.14 21.59 -2.41
C LEU A 486 -33.93 22.80 -3.35
N ALA A 487 -32.74 22.91 -3.93
CA ALA A 487 -32.41 23.92 -4.94
C ALA A 487 -33.14 23.63 -6.26
N GLY A 488 -33.61 24.70 -6.91
CA GLY A 488 -34.28 24.70 -8.21
C GLY A 488 -33.28 24.86 -9.36
N ASP A 489 -33.72 25.48 -10.45
CA ASP A 489 -32.89 25.65 -11.65
C ASP A 489 -31.73 26.63 -11.43
N THR A 490 -30.66 26.45 -12.22
CA THR A 490 -29.52 27.36 -12.27
C THR A 490 -29.94 28.72 -12.84
N LEU A 491 -29.58 29.80 -12.16
CA LEU A 491 -29.79 31.17 -12.59
C LEU A 491 -28.63 31.64 -13.46
N HIS A 492 -28.97 32.24 -14.61
CA HIS A 492 -27.98 32.92 -15.45
C HIS A 492 -27.51 34.22 -14.79
N TYR A 493 -26.22 34.49 -14.91
CA TYR A 493 -25.60 35.74 -14.45
C TYR A 493 -24.45 36.15 -15.38
N THR A 494 -24.06 37.42 -15.29
CA THR A 494 -22.84 37.93 -15.93
C THR A 494 -21.83 38.32 -14.87
N LEU A 495 -20.58 37.85 -14.99
CA LEU A 495 -19.48 38.31 -14.12
C LEU A 495 -19.13 39.74 -14.50
N THR A 496 -19.18 40.63 -13.51
CA THR A 496 -18.63 41.97 -13.69
C THR A 496 -17.13 41.93 -13.44
N GLU A 497 -16.33 42.62 -14.27
CA GLU A 497 -14.87 42.52 -14.41
C GLU A 497 -14.16 41.80 -13.22
N PRO A 498 -13.55 40.63 -13.45
CA PRO A 498 -12.94 39.84 -12.38
C PRO A 498 -11.80 40.64 -11.74
N SER A 499 -12.04 41.10 -10.52
CA SER A 499 -11.01 41.72 -9.68
C SER A 499 -10.32 40.63 -8.85
N GLN A 500 -9.09 40.88 -8.40
CA GLN A 500 -8.35 39.92 -7.58
C GLN A 500 -9.16 39.57 -6.33
N GLY A 501 -9.64 38.33 -6.25
CA GLY A 501 -10.31 37.79 -5.07
C GLY A 501 -11.80 38.12 -4.92
N ILE A 502 -12.46 38.81 -5.85
CA ILE A 502 -13.90 39.12 -5.73
C ILE A 502 -14.64 38.67 -6.98
N ALA A 503 -15.61 37.77 -6.81
CA ALA A 503 -16.56 37.41 -7.86
C ALA A 503 -17.85 38.22 -7.67
N GLU A 504 -18.09 39.21 -8.55
CA GLU A 504 -19.33 39.97 -8.59
C GLU A 504 -20.19 39.54 -9.79
N MET A 505 -21.44 39.20 -9.52
CA MET A 505 -22.37 38.59 -10.48
C MET A 505 -23.63 39.46 -10.59
N ASP A 506 -24.01 39.85 -11.81
CA ASP A 506 -25.31 40.48 -12.12
C ASP A 506 -26.26 39.42 -12.70
N LEU A 507 -27.37 39.16 -12.01
CA LEU A 507 -28.40 38.20 -12.41
C LEU A 507 -29.31 38.73 -13.55
N GLY A 508 -29.06 39.95 -14.04
CA GLY A 508 -29.85 40.62 -15.08
C GLY A 508 -31.19 41.19 -14.59
N GLY A 509 -31.60 40.83 -13.37
CA GLY A 509 -32.79 41.31 -12.69
C GLY A 509 -32.90 40.71 -11.29
N THR A 510 -33.83 41.20 -10.48
CA THR A 510 -34.04 40.68 -9.12
C THR A 510 -34.58 39.25 -9.16
N ARG A 511 -33.83 38.31 -8.60
CA ARG A 511 -34.19 36.88 -8.47
C ARG A 511 -34.05 36.44 -7.02
N VAL A 512 -34.68 35.31 -6.67
CA VAL A 512 -34.44 34.66 -5.37
C VAL A 512 -33.27 33.70 -5.52
N VAL A 513 -32.25 33.84 -4.68
CA VAL A 513 -31.06 32.99 -4.64
C VAL A 513 -31.08 32.18 -3.35
N ARG A 514 -30.81 30.88 -3.47
CA ARG A 514 -30.79 29.93 -2.34
C ARG A 514 -29.44 29.25 -2.15
N MET A 515 -28.68 29.05 -3.22
CA MET A 515 -27.45 28.28 -3.14
C MET A 515 -26.42 28.75 -4.15
N LEU A 516 -25.16 28.72 -3.74
CA LEU A 516 -23.99 28.84 -4.60
C LEU A 516 -23.22 27.52 -4.59
N GLU A 517 -22.82 27.04 -5.76
CA GLU A 517 -21.98 25.85 -5.92
C GLU A 517 -20.76 26.16 -6.77
N PHE A 518 -19.62 25.53 -6.45
CA PHE A 518 -18.50 25.41 -7.40
C PHE A 518 -17.69 24.13 -7.17
N PRO A 519 -17.04 23.58 -8.20
CA PRO A 519 -16.21 22.39 -8.08
C PRO A 519 -14.81 22.71 -7.55
N LEU A 520 -14.42 22.12 -6.43
CA LEU A 520 -13.14 22.39 -5.80
C LEU A 520 -11.95 21.78 -6.57
N ARG A 521 -12.10 20.57 -7.10
CA ARG A 521 -11.06 19.83 -7.86
C ARG A 521 -9.66 19.86 -7.21
N GLY A 522 -9.58 19.57 -5.92
CA GLY A 522 -8.33 19.54 -5.16
C GLY A 522 -7.71 20.91 -4.83
N ARG A 523 -8.37 22.03 -5.15
CA ARG A 523 -7.86 23.40 -4.95
C ARG A 523 -8.17 23.98 -3.55
N PHE A 524 -8.43 23.15 -2.55
CA PHE A 524 -8.80 23.60 -1.20
C PHE A 524 -7.80 24.57 -0.57
N ARG A 525 -6.50 24.35 -0.77
CA ARG A 525 -5.45 25.25 -0.24
C ARG A 525 -5.45 26.64 -0.85
N GLN A 526 -5.98 26.78 -2.06
CA GLN A 526 -6.14 28.08 -2.73
C GLN A 526 -7.39 28.81 -2.23
N LEU A 527 -8.37 28.06 -1.70
CA LEU A 527 -9.58 28.64 -1.10
C LEU A 527 -9.23 29.24 0.25
N ASP A 528 -9.66 30.48 0.47
CA ASP A 528 -9.51 31.14 1.75
C ASP A 528 -10.23 30.40 2.88
N PRO A 529 -9.76 30.52 4.14
CA PRO A 529 -10.38 29.83 5.26
C PRO A 529 -11.83 30.23 5.48
N ARG A 530 -12.16 31.51 5.23
CA ARG A 530 -13.51 32.06 5.36
C ARG A 530 -13.90 32.83 4.12
N ILE A 531 -15.17 32.73 3.75
CA ILE A 531 -15.76 33.46 2.63
C ILE A 531 -16.97 34.25 3.14
N GLU A 532 -17.20 35.39 2.51
CA GLU A 532 -18.35 36.25 2.70
C GLU A 532 -19.15 36.31 1.39
N ILE A 533 -20.46 36.13 1.50
CA ILE A 533 -21.42 36.28 0.41
C ILE A 533 -22.30 37.48 0.73
N ARG A 534 -22.31 38.46 -0.17
CA ARG A 534 -23.10 39.69 -0.06
C ARG A 534 -24.07 39.81 -1.20
N THR A 535 -25.21 40.44 -0.93
CA THR A 535 -26.28 40.70 -1.90
C THR A 535 -26.60 42.18 -1.99
N SER A 536 -27.13 42.61 -3.14
CA SER A 536 -27.54 43.99 -3.40
C SER A 536 -28.59 44.02 -4.52
N GLU A 537 -29.59 44.90 -4.41
CA GLU A 537 -30.55 45.16 -5.50
C GLU A 537 -30.11 46.33 -6.40
N ASP A 538 -29.35 47.29 -5.86
CA ASP A 538 -29.01 48.57 -6.50
C ASP A 538 -27.51 48.72 -6.83
N ARG A 539 -26.69 47.73 -6.47
CA ARG A 539 -25.21 47.71 -6.57
C ARG A 539 -24.48 48.72 -5.66
N ALA A 540 -25.20 49.58 -4.96
CA ALA A 540 -24.65 50.58 -4.04
C ALA A 540 -24.67 50.11 -2.59
N THR A 541 -25.78 49.49 -2.15
CA THR A 541 -25.98 49.00 -0.79
C THR A 541 -25.82 47.48 -0.74
N TRP A 542 -24.89 47.00 0.09
CA TRP A 542 -24.53 45.59 0.15
C TRP A 542 -24.80 44.99 1.52
N THR A 543 -25.55 43.90 1.57
CA THR A 543 -25.87 43.18 2.80
C THR A 543 -25.16 41.84 2.84
N THR A 544 -24.52 41.50 3.96
CA THR A 544 -23.89 40.19 4.14
C THR A 544 -24.96 39.17 4.51
N VAL A 545 -25.13 38.14 3.68
CA VAL A 545 -26.13 37.09 3.87
C VAL A 545 -25.53 35.79 4.36
N TRP A 546 -24.22 35.62 4.16
CA TRP A 546 -23.48 34.47 4.65
C TRP A 546 -22.03 34.86 4.91
N LEU A 547 -21.48 34.42 6.04
CA LEU A 547 -20.08 34.55 6.39
C LEU A 547 -19.71 33.30 7.19
N GLY A 548 -18.80 32.50 6.67
CA GLY A 548 -18.51 31.21 7.29
C GLY A 548 -17.20 30.59 6.83
N TRP A 549 -16.88 29.49 7.50
CA TRP A 549 -15.76 28.64 7.15
C TRP A 549 -16.03 27.84 5.88
N THR A 550 -14.97 27.56 5.12
CA THR A 550 -15.07 26.83 3.86
C THR A 550 -14.85 25.33 3.99
N GLY A 551 -14.26 24.85 5.10
CA GLY A 551 -13.86 23.45 5.26
C GLY A 551 -15.02 22.49 5.40
N GLY A 552 -16.05 22.80 6.20
CA GLY A 552 -17.24 21.97 6.35
C GLY A 552 -17.95 21.70 5.00
N PRO A 553 -18.35 22.75 4.24
CA PRO A 553 -18.91 22.60 2.90
C PRO A 553 -18.00 21.83 1.93
N ALA A 554 -16.68 22.11 1.95
CA ALA A 554 -15.72 21.41 1.10
C ALA A 554 -15.58 19.93 1.46
N LEU A 555 -15.60 19.59 2.75
CA LEU A 555 -15.51 18.22 3.23
C LEU A 555 -16.74 17.42 2.81
N LEU A 556 -17.94 17.99 2.97
CA LEU A 556 -19.19 17.35 2.56
C LEU A 556 -19.25 17.15 1.04
N GLY A 557 -18.85 18.16 0.27
CA GLY A 557 -18.71 18.05 -1.19
C GLY A 557 -17.77 16.92 -1.57
N ALA A 558 -16.60 16.83 -0.92
CA ALA A 558 -15.64 15.77 -1.19
C ALA A 558 -16.15 14.37 -0.77
N LEU A 559 -16.94 14.26 0.30
CA LEU A 559 -17.56 13.00 0.71
C LEU A 559 -18.63 12.51 -0.28
N GLU A 560 -19.28 13.43 -1.00
CA GLU A 560 -20.21 13.12 -2.10
C GLU A 560 -19.46 12.72 -3.38
N ASP A 561 -18.52 13.57 -3.83
CA ASP A 561 -17.69 13.33 -5.00
C ASP A 561 -16.24 13.75 -4.70
N GLN A 562 -15.32 12.78 -4.73
CA GLN A 562 -13.91 13.04 -4.39
C GLN A 562 -13.15 13.81 -5.46
N GLN A 563 -13.57 13.74 -6.73
CA GLN A 563 -12.88 14.41 -7.82
C GLN A 563 -13.35 15.85 -7.97
N GLU A 564 -14.66 16.05 -8.12
CA GLU A 564 -15.21 17.39 -8.29
C GLU A 564 -15.23 18.13 -6.95
N ALA A 565 -15.62 17.43 -5.86
CA ALA A 565 -15.88 17.98 -4.54
C ALA A 565 -16.72 19.28 -4.62
N PRO A 566 -18.01 19.17 -5.00
CA PRO A 566 -18.89 20.32 -5.15
C PRO A 566 -19.08 21.04 -3.81
N VAL A 567 -18.54 22.25 -3.71
CA VAL A 567 -18.67 23.09 -2.52
C VAL A 567 -19.99 23.83 -2.61
N ARG A 568 -20.90 23.59 -1.67
CA ARG A 568 -22.23 24.22 -1.63
C ARG A 568 -22.37 25.16 -0.45
N PHE A 569 -22.68 26.42 -0.73
CA PHE A 569 -23.08 27.40 0.27
C PHE A 569 -24.58 27.60 0.21
N MET A 570 -25.26 27.11 1.23
CA MET A 570 -26.70 27.31 1.40
C MET A 570 -26.95 28.69 2.00
N LEU A 571 -27.83 29.45 1.36
CA LEU A 571 -28.26 30.78 1.78
C LEU A 571 -29.72 30.71 2.26
N PRO A 572 -30.14 31.63 3.15
CA PRO A 572 -31.56 31.93 3.28
C PRO A 572 -32.09 32.42 1.91
N ASP A 573 -33.37 32.19 1.62
CA ASP A 573 -33.99 32.69 0.38
C ASP A 573 -33.87 34.21 0.32
N VAL A 574 -32.93 34.70 -0.49
CA VAL A 574 -32.62 36.13 -0.58
C VAL A 574 -33.00 36.64 -1.95
N ARG A 575 -33.84 37.68 -1.98
CA ARG A 575 -34.13 38.46 -3.20
C ARG A 575 -32.97 39.40 -3.47
N THR A 576 -32.36 39.28 -4.63
CA THR A 576 -31.21 40.10 -5.03
C THR A 576 -31.06 40.16 -6.54
N ARG A 577 -30.40 41.22 -7.03
CA ARG A 577 -29.94 41.31 -8.42
C ARG A 577 -28.45 41.03 -8.52
N TYR A 578 -27.68 41.52 -7.56
CA TYR A 578 -26.22 41.42 -7.53
C TYR A 578 -25.78 40.48 -6.40
N LEU A 579 -24.83 39.60 -6.71
CA LEU A 579 -24.15 38.75 -5.73
C LEU A 579 -22.66 39.08 -5.73
N ARG A 580 -22.05 39.06 -4.55
CA ARG A 580 -20.61 39.22 -4.40
C ARG A 580 -20.04 38.17 -3.45
N VAL A 581 -19.10 37.38 -3.93
CA VAL A 581 -18.38 36.36 -3.15
C VAL A 581 -16.93 36.80 -2.97
N ARG A 582 -16.46 36.86 -1.73
CA ARG A 582 -15.08 37.26 -1.41
C ARG A 582 -14.56 36.63 -0.11
N PRO A 583 -13.25 36.38 0.01
CA PRO A 583 -12.30 36.24 -1.10
C PRO A 583 -12.55 34.95 -1.90
N LEU A 584 -12.44 35.00 -3.23
CA LEU A 584 -12.54 33.83 -4.11
C LEU A 584 -11.48 33.86 -5.23
N PRO A 585 -10.64 32.82 -5.36
CA PRO A 585 -9.60 32.73 -6.38
C PRO A 585 -10.16 32.86 -7.80
N ALA A 586 -9.48 33.60 -8.68
CA ALA A 586 -9.90 33.87 -10.06
C ALA A 586 -10.32 32.61 -10.82
N VAL A 587 -9.60 31.50 -10.63
CA VAL A 587 -9.86 30.21 -11.29
C VAL A 587 -11.22 29.61 -10.91
N LEU A 588 -11.75 29.91 -9.71
CA LEU A 588 -13.06 29.43 -9.26
C LEU A 588 -14.20 30.39 -9.59
N GLN A 589 -13.91 31.66 -9.90
CA GLN A 589 -14.94 32.68 -10.15
C GLN A 589 -15.81 32.34 -11.36
N SER A 590 -15.21 31.79 -12.43
CA SER A 590 -15.92 31.39 -13.65
C SER A 590 -16.66 30.06 -13.53
N GLU A 591 -16.48 29.32 -12.43
CA GLU A 591 -17.06 27.99 -12.23
C GLU A 591 -18.24 28.02 -11.23
N ILE A 592 -18.61 29.20 -10.72
CA ILE A 592 -19.73 29.35 -9.79
C ILE A 592 -21.05 29.09 -10.52
N GLN A 593 -21.90 28.28 -9.91
CA GLN A 593 -23.29 28.13 -10.27
C GLN A 593 -24.17 28.72 -9.17
N VAL A 594 -25.19 29.49 -9.59
CA VAL A 594 -26.15 30.14 -8.70
C VAL A 594 -27.49 29.44 -8.87
N TYR A 595 -28.15 29.06 -7.78
CA TYR A 595 -29.44 28.36 -7.84
C TYR A 595 -30.54 29.14 -7.14
N GLY A 596 -31.72 29.10 -7.74
CA GLY A 596 -32.95 29.59 -7.14
C GLY A 596 -33.64 28.54 -6.25
N PRO A 597 -34.77 28.90 -5.62
CA PRO A 597 -35.66 27.95 -4.98
C PRO A 597 -36.35 27.05 -6.03
N ARG A 598 -36.72 25.81 -5.65
CA ARG A 598 -37.59 24.95 -6.46
C ARG A 598 -39.00 25.49 -6.62
#